data_AF-A0A9E4AXM4-F1
#
_entry.id   AF-A0A9E4AXM4-F1
#
_cell.length_a   1.000
_cell.length_b   1.000
_cell.length_c   1.000
_cell.angle_alpha   90.00
_cell.angle_beta   90.00
_cell.angle_gamma   90.00
#
_symmetry.space_group_name_H-M   'P 1'
#
loop_
_entity.id
_entity.type
_entity.pdbx_description
1 polymer ?
#
loop_
_entity_poly.entity_id
_entity_poly.type
_entity_poly.pdbx_seq_one_letter_code
_entity_poly.pdbx_strand_id
1 'polypeptide(L)'
;MIYLLGWRNPSSDGSETLPDHTPGPEFGTFLEVAHSYGFRVMPYANFVSCEPNHPLYPEVEKFNLRHPIRGHKLGYRWDDPSYPHSTAYINPASSTWRKYVVGQLKEVYETYPIDGFHLDINTLFRNDPNGLVEGLTFPEGNILMHQELREAMPGIVLGGENVHEGTFFNTNLAQRWSHGNKQPHPISSFLFSPWITPYGFHVPNPDGEPELYQKFQEAYVVWNVLPTIRIRAPWMLRDPLLVKTHGFLKSVRKGQSWEQTWNIDIVGIEVLADINVDGVVNVLDMVMVAQHIGREKPGNPRVDVNGDGVINILDLVIVAQHIQ
;
A
#
# COMPACT_ATOMS: atom_id res chain seq x y z
N MET A 1 6.82 -2.68 -5.37
CA MET A 1 7.22 -1.44 -4.67
C MET A 1 7.83 -1.82 -3.33
N ILE A 2 8.98 -1.25 -2.97
CA ILE A 2 9.60 -1.36 -1.65
C ILE A 2 9.37 -0.04 -0.92
N TYR A 3 8.56 -0.09 0.14
CA TYR A 3 8.47 1.01 1.09
C TYR A 3 9.65 0.91 2.07
N LEU A 4 10.55 1.89 2.05
CA LEU A 4 11.83 1.86 2.78
C LEU A 4 11.88 2.91 3.89
N LEU A 5 11.93 2.47 5.15
CA LEU A 5 12.05 3.35 6.33
C LEU A 5 13.49 3.84 6.56
N GLY A 6 14.44 2.89 6.66
CA GLY A 6 15.84 3.18 7.03
C GLY A 6 16.74 3.47 5.83
N TRP A 7 16.43 4.53 5.08
CA TRP A 7 17.23 4.97 3.92
C TRP A 7 18.11 6.19 4.20
N ARG A 8 17.87 6.86 5.33
CA ARG A 8 18.56 8.08 5.72
C ARG A 8 19.89 7.78 6.39
N ASN A 9 20.74 8.79 6.47
CA ASN A 9 22.00 8.70 7.19
C ASN A 9 21.70 8.57 8.71
N PRO A 10 21.98 7.42 9.35
CA PRO A 10 21.84 7.33 10.79
C PRO A 10 22.89 8.26 11.42
N SER A 11 22.49 9.11 12.37
CA SER A 11 23.47 9.82 13.15
C SER A 11 24.32 8.84 13.96
N SER A 12 25.45 9.30 14.52
CA SER A 12 26.41 8.44 15.23
C SER A 12 25.84 7.68 16.44
N ASP A 13 24.69 8.09 16.99
CA ASP A 13 23.98 7.40 18.08
C ASP A 13 22.78 6.57 17.60
N GLY A 14 22.57 6.47 16.28
CA GLY A 14 21.46 5.75 15.65
C GLY A 14 20.12 6.50 15.69
N SER A 15 20.08 7.73 16.21
CA SER A 15 18.89 8.59 16.12
C SER A 15 18.83 9.32 14.79
N GLU A 16 17.62 9.48 14.24
CA GLU A 16 17.36 10.31 13.06
C GLU A 16 16.66 11.58 13.57
N THR A 17 17.28 12.76 13.48
CA THR A 17 16.63 14.01 13.91
C THR A 17 15.65 14.49 12.84
N LEU A 18 14.35 14.56 13.14
CA LEU A 18 13.39 15.08 12.14
C LEU A 18 13.36 16.63 12.08
N PRO A 19 13.08 17.24 10.91
CA PRO A 19 13.07 16.66 9.58
C PRO A 19 14.50 16.42 9.07
N ASP A 20 14.86 15.18 8.79
CA ASP A 20 16.06 14.86 7.99
C ASP A 20 15.64 13.92 6.86
N HIS A 21 16.08 14.24 5.66
CA HIS A 21 15.88 13.46 4.43
C HIS A 21 17.21 13.21 3.72
N THR A 22 18.33 13.36 4.43
CA THR A 22 19.67 13.09 3.91
C THR A 22 19.85 11.59 3.71
N PRO A 23 20.10 11.12 2.48
CA PRO A 23 20.32 9.70 2.22
C PRO A 23 21.57 9.15 2.93
N GLY A 24 21.49 7.91 3.39
CA GLY A 24 22.66 7.18 3.89
C GLY A 24 23.63 6.81 2.75
N PRO A 25 24.89 6.47 3.08
CA PRO A 25 25.93 6.21 2.08
C PRO A 25 25.62 5.02 1.16
N GLU A 26 24.82 4.06 1.62
CA GLU A 26 24.43 2.87 0.85
C GLU A 26 23.16 3.05 0.01
N PHE A 27 22.48 4.20 0.12
CA PHE A 27 21.16 4.38 -0.50
C PHE A 27 21.19 4.27 -2.03
N GLY A 28 22.19 4.86 -2.69
CA GLY A 28 22.36 4.76 -4.14
C GLY A 28 22.56 3.30 -4.60
N THR A 29 23.48 2.58 -3.96
CA THR A 29 23.73 1.16 -4.23
C THR A 29 22.48 0.31 -3.99
N PHE A 30 21.70 0.61 -2.94
CA PHE A 30 20.44 -0.08 -2.68
C PHE A 30 19.45 0.11 -3.83
N LEU A 31 19.29 1.34 -4.34
CA LEU A 31 18.42 1.63 -5.48
C LEU A 31 18.86 0.87 -6.73
N GLU A 32 20.14 0.94 -7.09
CA GLU A 32 20.69 0.22 -8.25
C GLU A 32 20.39 -1.29 -8.17
N VAL A 33 20.63 -1.91 -7.02
CA VAL A 33 20.34 -3.33 -6.80
C VAL A 33 18.83 -3.58 -6.89
N ALA A 34 18.00 -2.81 -6.20
CA ALA A 34 16.55 -2.98 -6.22
C ALA A 34 15.97 -2.88 -7.64
N HIS A 35 16.40 -1.88 -8.41
CA HIS A 35 15.98 -1.69 -9.80
C HIS A 35 16.49 -2.81 -10.71
N SER A 36 17.69 -3.35 -10.49
CA SER A 36 18.21 -4.50 -11.25
C SER A 36 17.33 -5.76 -11.12
N TYR A 37 16.60 -5.88 -10.02
CA TYR A 37 15.61 -6.95 -9.78
C TYR A 37 14.18 -6.56 -10.20
N GLY A 38 13.98 -5.36 -10.74
CA GLY A 38 12.70 -4.83 -11.19
C GLY A 38 11.82 -4.25 -10.07
N PHE A 39 12.38 -3.99 -8.88
CA PHE A 39 11.64 -3.34 -7.81
C PHE A 39 11.62 -1.82 -8.01
N ARG A 40 10.44 -1.23 -7.79
CA ARG A 40 10.28 0.21 -7.53
C ARG A 40 10.58 0.51 -6.06
N VAL A 41 11.15 1.67 -5.72
CA VAL A 41 11.50 2.06 -4.35
C VAL A 41 10.84 3.39 -3.96
N MET A 42 10.20 3.39 -2.79
CA MET A 42 9.51 4.51 -2.18
C MET A 42 10.06 4.75 -0.76
N PRO A 43 11.07 5.61 -0.57
CA PRO A 43 11.54 6.02 0.75
C PRO A 43 10.46 6.71 1.62
N TYR A 44 10.57 6.51 2.93
CA TYR A 44 9.87 7.29 3.95
C TYR A 44 10.26 8.77 3.90
N ALA A 45 9.30 9.66 4.04
CA ALA A 45 9.53 11.08 4.14
C ALA A 45 8.69 11.65 5.29
N ASN A 46 9.37 12.25 6.25
CA ASN A 46 8.71 13.10 7.24
C ASN A 46 8.01 14.28 6.54
N PHE A 47 6.77 14.58 6.95
CA PHE A 47 5.95 15.63 6.34
C PHE A 47 5.74 16.84 7.26
N VAL A 48 5.47 16.63 8.54
CA VAL A 48 5.10 17.69 9.51
C VAL A 48 5.91 17.69 10.80
N SER A 49 6.72 16.67 11.06
CA SER A 49 7.37 16.50 12.36
C SER A 49 8.74 17.18 12.42
N CYS A 50 9.04 17.92 13.48
CA CYS A 50 10.34 18.55 13.71
C CYS A 50 10.78 18.33 15.16
N GLU A 51 11.95 17.77 15.39
CA GLU A 51 12.49 17.65 16.74
C GLU A 51 12.92 19.01 17.28
N PRO A 52 12.73 19.28 18.58
CA PRO A 52 13.15 20.54 19.21
C PRO A 52 14.65 20.83 19.14
N ASN A 53 15.47 19.79 19.01
CA ASN A 53 16.93 19.90 18.89
C ASN A 53 17.39 20.18 17.44
N HIS A 54 16.49 20.10 16.46
CA HIS A 54 16.83 20.29 15.06
C HIS A 54 17.16 21.77 14.79
N PRO A 55 18.21 22.10 14.00
CA PRO A 55 18.61 23.49 13.75
C PRO A 55 17.52 24.40 13.17
N LEU A 56 16.57 23.83 12.43
CA LEU A 56 15.41 24.56 11.88
C LEU A 56 14.37 24.93 12.94
N TYR A 57 14.28 24.16 14.04
CA TYR A 57 13.17 24.28 14.98
C TYR A 57 12.98 25.69 15.56
N PRO A 58 14.04 26.44 15.96
CA PRO A 58 13.88 27.82 16.42
C PRO A 58 13.15 28.74 15.43
N GLU A 59 13.27 28.50 14.12
CA GLU A 59 12.61 29.31 13.09
C GLU A 59 11.13 28.95 12.91
N VAL A 60 10.80 27.67 13.13
CA VAL A 60 9.45 27.11 12.90
C VAL A 60 8.66 26.87 14.18
N GLU A 61 9.25 27.09 15.36
CA GLU A 61 8.62 26.89 16.67
C GLU A 61 7.29 27.64 16.80
N LYS A 62 7.24 28.87 16.26
CA LYS A 62 6.03 29.71 16.26
C LYS A 62 4.87 29.09 15.47
N PHE A 63 5.16 28.15 14.57
CA PHE A 63 4.19 27.40 13.77
C PHE A 63 3.90 26.01 14.34
N ASN A 64 4.41 25.69 15.54
CA ASN A 64 4.03 24.46 16.23
C ASN A 64 2.52 24.47 16.49
N LEU A 65 1.86 23.42 16.03
CA LEU A 65 0.44 23.19 16.25
C LEU A 65 0.10 23.23 17.74
N ARG A 66 -1.11 23.70 18.07
CA ARG A 66 -1.58 23.73 19.46
C ARG A 66 -2.88 22.97 19.63
N HIS A 67 -3.07 22.44 20.83
CA HIS A 67 -4.34 21.83 21.20
C HIS A 67 -5.44 22.91 21.17
N PRO A 68 -6.55 22.70 20.45
CA PRO A 68 -7.54 23.74 20.19
C PRO A 68 -8.16 24.36 21.45
N ILE A 69 -8.30 23.55 22.51
CA ILE A 69 -8.87 23.99 23.79
C ILE A 69 -7.80 24.40 24.82
N ARG A 70 -6.72 23.60 24.97
CA ARG A 70 -5.76 23.75 26.07
C ARG A 70 -4.54 24.60 25.71
N GLY A 71 -4.33 24.91 24.42
CA GLY A 71 -3.24 25.77 23.95
C GLY A 71 -1.82 25.21 24.06
N HIS A 72 -1.60 24.06 24.69
CA HIS A 72 -0.29 23.41 24.71
C HIS A 72 0.11 22.95 23.30
N LYS A 73 1.42 22.91 23.05
CA LYS A 73 2.01 22.45 21.79
C LYS A 73 1.70 20.98 21.55
N LEU A 74 1.49 20.63 20.28
CA LEU A 74 1.21 19.28 19.83
C LEU A 74 2.42 18.68 19.13
N GLY A 75 2.52 17.36 19.21
CA GLY A 75 3.62 16.60 18.65
C GLY A 75 3.50 15.11 18.91
N TYR A 76 4.36 14.30 18.28
CA TYR A 76 4.45 12.87 18.58
C TYR A 76 5.23 12.70 19.88
N ARG A 77 4.58 12.07 20.88
CA ARG A 77 5.12 11.89 22.23
C ARG A 77 5.67 13.18 22.86
N TRP A 78 5.03 14.31 22.55
CA TRP A 78 5.44 15.64 22.97
C TRP A 78 5.50 15.81 24.49
N ASP A 79 4.52 15.23 25.19
CA ASP A 79 4.39 15.32 26.65
C ASP A 79 4.99 14.09 27.38
N ASP A 80 5.75 13.24 26.68
CA ASP A 80 6.38 12.04 27.25
C ASP A 80 7.86 12.33 27.55
N PRO A 81 8.22 12.69 28.80
CA PRO A 81 9.60 13.01 29.16
C PRO A 81 10.54 11.80 29.09
N SER A 82 10.00 10.58 28.98
CA SER A 82 10.80 9.37 28.80
C SER A 82 11.19 9.12 27.34
N TYR A 83 10.63 9.89 26.41
CA TYR A 83 10.87 9.72 24.98
C TYR A 83 11.86 10.78 24.46
N PRO A 84 13.11 10.39 24.13
CA PRO A 84 14.16 11.35 23.77
C PRO A 84 13.98 12.02 22.40
N HIS A 85 13.09 11.48 21.55
CA HIS A 85 12.86 11.93 20.17
C HIS A 85 11.45 12.49 19.99
N SER A 86 10.96 13.26 20.96
CA SER A 86 9.66 13.92 20.81
C SER A 86 9.72 14.94 19.67
N THR A 87 8.68 14.99 18.85
CA THR A 87 8.67 15.84 17.65
C THR A 87 7.47 16.77 17.66
N ALA A 88 7.70 18.03 17.30
CA ALA A 88 6.67 19.04 17.12
C ALA A 88 5.92 18.78 15.82
N TYR A 89 4.60 18.96 15.82
CA TYR A 89 3.86 19.06 14.56
C TYR A 89 3.87 20.51 14.08
N ILE A 90 4.49 20.76 12.94
CA ILE A 90 4.61 22.08 12.32
C ILE A 90 3.46 22.31 11.34
N ASN A 91 2.86 23.50 11.40
CA ASN A 91 1.75 23.88 10.54
C ASN A 91 2.24 24.12 9.08
N PRO A 92 1.79 23.32 8.09
CA PRO A 92 2.23 23.42 6.70
C PRO A 92 1.72 24.68 6.00
N ALA A 93 0.88 25.49 6.64
CA ALA A 93 0.58 26.84 6.15
C ALA A 93 1.82 27.77 6.16
N SER A 94 2.84 27.46 6.97
CA SER A 94 4.14 28.15 6.94
C SER A 94 4.89 27.86 5.64
N SER A 95 5.17 28.90 4.84
CA SER A 95 6.04 28.73 3.66
C SER A 95 7.48 28.40 4.02
N THR A 96 7.98 28.83 5.19
CA THR A 96 9.30 28.41 5.70
C THR A 96 9.37 26.89 5.84
N TRP A 97 8.36 26.28 6.47
CA TRP A 97 8.31 24.82 6.61
C TRP A 97 8.21 24.10 5.26
N ARG A 98 7.28 24.53 4.40
CA ARG A 98 7.08 23.89 3.10
C ARG A 98 8.32 23.96 2.22
N LYS A 99 8.93 25.15 2.09
CA LYS A 99 10.15 25.32 1.27
C LYS A 99 11.28 24.42 1.75
N TYR A 100 11.44 24.26 3.06
CA TYR A 100 12.45 23.37 3.61
C TYR A 100 12.19 21.91 3.21
N VAL A 101 11.01 21.37 3.52
CA VAL A 101 10.69 19.96 3.26
C VAL A 101 10.64 19.66 1.76
N VAL A 102 9.97 20.50 0.96
CA VAL A 102 9.90 20.34 -0.50
C VAL A 102 11.30 20.43 -1.12
N GLY A 103 12.15 21.35 -0.65
CA GLY A 103 13.51 21.50 -1.12
C GLY A 103 14.37 20.26 -0.85
N GLN A 104 14.31 19.72 0.37
CA GLN A 104 15.04 18.50 0.74
C GLN A 104 14.60 17.27 -0.06
N LEU A 105 13.29 17.06 -0.21
CA LEU A 105 12.77 15.95 -1.01
C LEU A 105 13.10 16.09 -2.50
N LYS A 106 13.05 17.32 -3.02
CA LYS A 106 13.44 17.61 -4.39
C LYS A 106 14.91 17.29 -4.65
N GLU A 107 15.80 17.65 -3.74
CA GLU A 107 17.23 17.32 -3.87
C GLU A 107 17.46 15.81 -3.99
N VAL A 108 16.76 15.02 -3.17
CA VAL A 108 16.81 13.54 -3.25
C VAL A 108 16.25 13.04 -4.59
N TYR A 109 15.13 13.59 -5.05
CA TYR A 109 14.53 13.25 -6.35
C TYR A 109 15.43 13.57 -7.54
N GLU A 110 16.13 14.71 -7.52
CA GLU A 110 17.05 15.11 -8.60
C GLU A 110 18.35 14.29 -8.59
N THR A 111 18.75 13.78 -7.43
CA THR A 111 20.02 13.07 -7.24
C THR A 111 19.90 11.55 -7.40
N TYR A 112 18.78 10.97 -6.98
CA TYR A 112 18.59 9.52 -6.92
C TYR A 112 17.41 9.06 -7.77
N PRO A 113 17.48 7.90 -8.44
CA PRO A 113 16.41 7.39 -9.29
C PRO A 113 15.25 6.78 -8.49
N ILE A 114 14.76 7.46 -7.45
CA ILE A 114 13.64 7.00 -6.64
C ILE A 114 12.32 7.00 -7.44
N ASP A 115 11.39 6.11 -7.07
CA ASP A 115 10.11 5.98 -7.77
C ASP A 115 8.95 6.67 -7.02
N GLY A 116 9.14 6.98 -5.74
CA GLY A 116 8.14 7.69 -4.95
C GLY A 116 8.62 8.14 -3.57
N PHE A 117 7.77 8.85 -2.85
CA PHE A 117 7.92 9.13 -1.42
C PHE A 117 6.69 8.68 -0.64
N HIS A 118 6.89 8.11 0.55
CA HIS A 118 5.85 7.91 1.54
C HIS A 118 5.82 9.10 2.50
N LEU A 119 4.79 9.93 2.42
CA LEU A 119 4.60 11.12 3.26
C LEU A 119 3.92 10.73 4.59
N ASP A 120 4.70 10.73 5.66
CA ASP A 120 4.25 10.36 7.01
C ASP A 120 3.34 11.43 7.62
N ILE A 121 2.22 11.02 8.23
CA ILE A 121 1.25 11.91 8.89
C ILE A 121 0.68 13.00 7.94
N ASN A 122 0.76 12.78 6.62
CA ASN A 122 0.31 13.74 5.62
C ASN A 122 -1.21 14.02 5.66
N THR A 123 -1.99 13.13 6.25
CA THR A 123 -3.45 13.26 6.40
C THR A 123 -3.88 14.03 7.64
N LEU A 124 -2.95 14.63 8.39
CA LEU A 124 -3.32 15.48 9.51
C LEU A 124 -4.10 16.69 8.99
N PHE A 125 -5.30 16.93 9.50
CA PHE A 125 -6.10 18.13 9.23
C PHE A 125 -6.54 18.69 10.59
N ARG A 126 -5.97 19.83 11.00
CA ARG A 126 -6.17 20.39 12.34
C ARG A 126 -6.79 21.77 12.26
N ASN A 127 -7.73 22.03 13.17
CA ASN A 127 -8.16 23.39 13.46
C ASN A 127 -7.17 24.00 14.46
N ASP A 128 -6.12 24.64 13.95
CA ASP A 128 -5.02 25.19 14.75
C ASP A 128 -5.44 26.53 15.39
N PRO A 129 -5.46 26.65 16.73
CA PRO A 129 -5.86 27.90 17.38
C PRO A 129 -4.84 29.03 17.23
N ASN A 130 -3.67 28.78 16.62
CA ASN A 130 -2.77 29.84 16.17
C ASN A 130 -3.41 30.75 15.08
N GLY A 131 -4.53 30.31 14.48
CA GLY A 131 -5.24 31.06 13.44
C GLY A 131 -4.62 30.86 12.05
N LEU A 132 -4.76 31.86 11.19
CA LEU A 132 -4.18 31.83 9.86
C LEU A 132 -2.66 32.05 9.94
N VAL A 133 -1.90 31.16 9.31
CA VAL A 133 -0.46 31.32 9.11
C VAL A 133 -0.24 31.75 7.67
N GLU A 134 0.34 32.94 7.47
CA GLU A 134 0.57 33.49 6.13
C GLU A 134 -0.71 33.58 5.27
N GLY A 135 -1.86 33.81 5.93
CA GLY A 135 -3.17 33.90 5.29
C GLY A 135 -3.85 32.56 5.03
N LEU A 136 -3.23 31.44 5.39
CA LEU A 136 -3.75 30.08 5.16
C LEU A 136 -4.14 29.40 6.47
N THR A 137 -5.21 28.61 6.40
CA THR A 137 -5.52 27.60 7.40
C THR A 137 -4.56 26.42 7.27
N PHE A 138 -4.47 25.57 8.31
CA PHE A 138 -3.68 24.34 8.23
C PHE A 138 -4.12 23.45 7.04
N PRO A 139 -5.43 23.15 6.82
CA PRO A 139 -5.89 22.40 5.66
C PRO A 139 -5.40 22.96 4.32
N GLU A 140 -5.52 24.27 4.11
CA GLU A 140 -5.06 24.92 2.88
C GLU A 140 -3.54 24.81 2.72
N GLY A 141 -2.79 25.00 3.80
CA GLY A 141 -1.34 24.79 3.83
C GLY A 141 -0.93 23.35 3.50
N ASN A 142 -1.67 22.37 4.01
CA ASN A 142 -1.40 20.95 3.74
C ASN A 142 -1.66 20.61 2.26
N ILE A 143 -2.78 21.09 1.70
CA ILE A 143 -3.09 20.93 0.28
C ILE A 143 -2.02 21.59 -0.58
N LEU A 144 -1.64 22.82 -0.27
CA LEU A 144 -0.62 23.57 -0.99
C LEU A 144 0.74 22.87 -0.94
N MET A 145 1.13 22.30 0.20
CA MET A 145 2.36 21.52 0.32
C MET A 145 2.37 20.29 -0.60
N HIS A 146 1.25 19.58 -0.72
CA HIS A 146 1.14 18.48 -1.66
C HIS A 146 1.24 18.94 -3.13
N GLN A 147 0.66 20.10 -3.47
CA GLN A 147 0.77 20.70 -4.80
C GLN A 147 2.22 21.10 -5.11
N GLU A 148 2.89 21.79 -4.18
CA GLU A 148 4.29 22.19 -4.31
C GLU A 148 5.21 20.97 -4.50
N LEU A 149 4.96 19.84 -3.80
CA LEU A 149 5.70 18.59 -4.02
C LEU A 149 5.51 18.04 -5.45
N ARG A 150 4.28 18.08 -5.97
CA ARG A 150 3.96 17.60 -7.33
C ARG A 150 4.55 18.47 -8.43
N GLU A 151 4.57 19.79 -8.21
CA GLU A 151 5.22 20.74 -9.11
C GLU A 151 6.75 20.60 -9.08
N ALA A 152 7.33 20.44 -7.89
CA ALA A 152 8.77 20.32 -7.70
C ALA A 152 9.34 18.99 -8.24
N MET A 153 8.55 17.93 -8.24
CA MET A 153 8.97 16.57 -8.62
C MET A 153 7.98 15.94 -9.61
N PRO A 154 7.92 16.40 -10.88
CA PRO A 154 6.96 15.88 -11.85
C PRO A 154 7.11 14.38 -12.08
N GLY A 155 5.98 13.66 -12.05
CA GLY A 155 5.94 12.22 -12.29
C GLY A 155 6.31 11.33 -11.10
N ILE A 156 6.72 11.90 -9.96
CA ILE A 156 6.96 11.13 -8.74
C ILE A 156 5.67 10.53 -8.18
N VAL A 157 5.74 9.32 -7.63
CA VAL A 157 4.61 8.72 -6.90
C VAL A 157 4.61 9.25 -5.46
N LEU A 158 3.49 9.84 -5.01
CA LEU A 158 3.32 10.24 -3.62
C LEU A 158 2.40 9.26 -2.89
N GLY A 159 2.93 8.60 -1.88
CA GLY A 159 2.19 7.78 -0.93
C GLY A 159 1.85 8.55 0.34
N GLY A 160 0.67 8.35 0.92
CA GLY A 160 0.32 8.87 2.25
C GLY A 160 0.21 7.78 3.32
N GLU A 161 0.23 8.18 4.59
CA GLU A 161 -0.04 7.30 5.75
C GLU A 161 -1.53 6.88 5.82
N ASN A 162 -2.41 7.66 5.19
CA ASN A 162 -3.82 7.32 5.01
C ASN A 162 -4.40 8.04 3.77
N VAL A 163 -5.70 7.86 3.52
CA VAL A 163 -6.47 8.62 2.54
C VAL A 163 -7.19 9.79 3.24
N HIS A 164 -7.15 10.98 2.64
CA HIS A 164 -7.92 12.13 3.10
C HIS A 164 -8.57 12.85 1.91
N GLU A 165 -9.84 13.24 2.06
CA GLU A 165 -10.64 13.85 0.98
C GLU A 165 -10.10 15.20 0.47
N GLY A 166 -9.32 15.91 1.30
CA GLY A 166 -8.66 17.15 0.90
C GLY A 166 -7.38 16.97 0.08
N THR A 167 -6.65 15.86 0.27
CA THR A 167 -5.31 15.68 -0.35
C THR A 167 -5.25 14.57 -1.39
N PHE A 168 -6.32 13.78 -1.55
CA PHE A 168 -6.28 12.59 -2.41
C PHE A 168 -5.97 12.87 -3.88
N PHE A 169 -6.31 14.06 -4.39
CA PHE A 169 -5.97 14.45 -5.76
C PHE A 169 -4.46 14.60 -5.99
N ASN A 170 -3.69 14.79 -4.91
CA ASN A 170 -2.26 15.02 -4.98
C ASN A 170 -1.44 13.79 -4.59
N THR A 171 -2.06 12.72 -4.08
CA THR A 171 -1.41 11.45 -3.76
C THR A 171 -1.83 10.35 -4.75
N ASN A 172 -0.98 9.34 -4.90
CA ASN A 172 -1.19 8.19 -5.78
C ASN A 172 -1.45 6.92 -4.98
N LEU A 173 -0.76 6.79 -3.84
CA LEU A 173 -0.85 5.64 -2.95
C LEU A 173 -1.29 6.09 -1.55
N ALA A 174 -1.93 5.20 -0.80
CA ALA A 174 -2.20 5.46 0.62
C ALA A 174 -2.15 4.19 1.45
N GLN A 175 -1.59 4.31 2.66
CA GLN A 175 -1.60 3.23 3.61
C GLN A 175 -3.01 2.92 4.11
N ARG A 176 -3.27 1.63 4.34
CA ARG A 176 -4.52 1.13 4.86
C ARG A 176 -4.30 0.33 6.13
N TRP A 177 -4.85 0.87 7.21
CA TRP A 177 -4.92 0.20 8.49
C TRP A 177 -6.00 -0.88 8.45
N SER A 178 -5.73 -2.05 9.01
CA SER A 178 -6.77 -3.02 9.34
C SER A 178 -6.99 -2.97 10.86
N HIS A 179 -7.64 -1.91 11.32
CA HIS A 179 -8.21 -1.93 12.67
C HIS A 179 -9.41 -2.86 12.68
N GLY A 180 -9.58 -3.60 13.78
CA GLY A 180 -10.64 -4.58 14.03
C GLY A 180 -12.04 -3.99 14.00
N ASN A 181 -12.47 -3.52 12.84
CA ASN A 181 -13.81 -3.08 12.58
C ASN A 181 -14.69 -4.33 12.56
N LYS A 182 -15.64 -4.42 13.49
CA LYS A 182 -16.55 -5.56 13.60
C LYS A 182 -17.47 -5.69 12.39
N GLN A 183 -17.65 -4.61 11.62
CA GLN A 183 -18.40 -4.57 10.37
C GLN A 183 -17.64 -3.74 9.33
N PRO A 184 -16.63 -4.32 8.66
CA PRO A 184 -15.86 -3.61 7.66
C PRO A 184 -16.76 -3.23 6.46
N HIS A 185 -16.82 -1.95 6.11
CA HIS A 185 -17.51 -1.47 4.90
C HIS A 185 -16.50 -0.78 3.96
N PRO A 186 -16.46 -1.14 2.66
CA PRO A 186 -15.48 -0.63 1.70
C PRO A 186 -15.79 0.80 1.21
N ILE A 187 -16.46 1.66 2.01
CA ILE A 187 -16.95 2.96 1.49
C ILE A 187 -15.80 3.86 1.00
N SER A 188 -14.69 3.89 1.72
CA SER A 188 -13.52 4.65 1.27
C SER A 188 -12.88 4.05 0.03
N SER A 189 -12.92 2.73 -0.14
CA SER A 189 -12.40 2.09 -1.36
C SER A 189 -13.31 2.38 -2.54
N PHE A 190 -14.63 2.30 -2.34
CA PHE A 190 -15.63 2.70 -3.34
C PHE A 190 -15.43 4.15 -3.77
N LEU A 191 -15.26 5.06 -2.81
CA LEU A 191 -15.03 6.47 -3.13
C LEU A 191 -13.67 6.68 -3.77
N PHE A 192 -12.56 6.25 -3.15
CA PHE A 192 -11.23 6.75 -3.51
C PHE A 192 -10.40 5.83 -4.41
N SER A 193 -10.77 4.56 -4.62
CA SER A 193 -9.98 3.64 -5.45
C SER A 193 -9.80 4.04 -6.93
N PRO A 194 -10.68 4.84 -7.56
CA PRO A 194 -10.41 5.37 -8.90
C PRO A 194 -9.22 6.35 -8.95
N TRP A 195 -8.82 6.92 -7.81
CA TRP A 195 -7.78 7.94 -7.72
C TRP A 195 -6.54 7.50 -6.93
N ILE A 196 -6.73 6.64 -5.92
CA ILE A 196 -5.67 6.18 -5.03
C ILE A 196 -5.64 4.66 -4.99
N THR A 197 -4.44 4.10 -5.09
CA THR A 197 -4.20 2.68 -4.83
C THR A 197 -3.76 2.47 -3.38
N PRO A 198 -4.55 1.79 -2.53
CA PRO A 198 -4.17 1.58 -1.16
C PRO A 198 -3.16 0.43 -1.00
N TYR A 199 -2.31 0.49 0.02
CA TYR A 199 -1.34 -0.57 0.39
C TYR A 199 -1.28 -0.76 1.90
N GLY A 200 -0.73 -1.88 2.36
CA GLY A 200 -0.87 -2.28 3.75
C GLY A 200 -0.04 -1.44 4.73
N PHE A 201 -0.62 -1.17 5.89
CA PHE A 201 0.07 -0.57 7.02
C PHE A 201 0.04 -1.48 8.24
N HIS A 202 1.15 -1.53 8.95
CA HIS A 202 1.34 -2.39 10.11
C HIS A 202 0.83 -3.83 9.92
N VAL A 203 1.03 -4.41 8.74
CA VAL A 203 0.65 -5.80 8.45
C VAL A 203 1.36 -6.77 9.42
N PRO A 204 0.65 -7.74 10.02
CA PRO A 204 1.22 -8.73 10.94
C PRO A 204 2.30 -9.58 10.26
N ASN A 205 3.14 -10.24 11.06
CA ASN A 205 4.05 -11.23 10.51
C ASN A 205 3.25 -12.51 10.19
N PRO A 206 3.28 -13.06 8.96
CA PRO A 206 2.48 -14.23 8.60
C PRO A 206 2.93 -15.52 9.31
N ASP A 207 4.18 -15.62 9.72
CA ASP A 207 4.71 -16.77 10.47
C ASP A 207 4.39 -16.65 11.97
N GLY A 208 4.54 -15.45 12.55
CA GLY A 208 4.29 -15.20 13.97
C GLY A 208 2.82 -15.02 14.35
N GLU A 209 2.01 -14.45 13.44
CA GLU A 209 0.61 -14.07 13.67
C GLU A 209 -0.29 -14.46 12.47
N PRO A 210 -0.32 -15.74 12.08
CA PRO A 210 -0.93 -16.17 10.82
C PRO A 210 -2.44 -15.88 10.71
N GLU A 211 -3.19 -16.06 11.79
CA GLU A 211 -4.63 -15.81 11.80
C GLU A 211 -4.93 -14.31 11.63
N LEU A 212 -4.12 -13.44 12.25
CA LEU A 212 -4.26 -12.01 12.10
C LEU A 212 -3.84 -11.56 10.70
N TYR A 213 -2.76 -12.14 10.16
CA TYR A 213 -2.35 -11.89 8.78
C TYR A 213 -3.44 -12.28 7.77
N GLN A 214 -4.07 -13.45 7.95
CA GLN A 214 -5.15 -13.89 7.09
C GLN A 214 -6.34 -12.91 7.11
N LYS A 215 -6.74 -12.42 8.28
CA LYS A 215 -7.79 -11.39 8.40
C LYS A 215 -7.44 -10.10 7.64
N PHE A 216 -6.16 -9.70 7.63
CA PHE A 216 -5.70 -8.58 6.83
C PHE A 216 -5.87 -8.87 5.33
N GLN A 217 -5.45 -10.05 4.86
CA GLN A 217 -5.55 -10.41 3.44
C GLN A 217 -7.00 -10.45 2.96
N GLU A 218 -7.90 -11.08 3.71
CA GLU A 218 -9.33 -11.13 3.39
C GLU A 218 -9.95 -9.73 3.29
N ALA A 219 -9.64 -8.84 4.24
CA ALA A 219 -10.10 -7.46 4.19
C ALA A 219 -9.48 -6.68 3.02
N TYR A 220 -8.21 -6.92 2.71
CA TYR A 220 -7.48 -6.23 1.65
C TYR A 220 -8.00 -6.57 0.25
N VAL A 221 -8.47 -7.81 0.02
CA VAL A 221 -9.16 -8.17 -1.22
C VAL A 221 -10.41 -7.31 -1.42
N VAL A 222 -11.25 -7.19 -0.39
CA VAL A 222 -12.49 -6.40 -0.46
C VAL A 222 -12.21 -4.90 -0.61
N TRP A 223 -11.13 -4.41 -0.01
CA TRP A 223 -10.77 -3.00 -0.02
C TRP A 223 -9.87 -2.58 -1.18
N ASN A 224 -9.54 -3.52 -2.08
CA ASN A 224 -8.62 -3.30 -3.19
C ASN A 224 -7.24 -2.79 -2.74
N VAL A 225 -6.72 -3.35 -1.64
CA VAL A 225 -5.41 -3.00 -1.06
C VAL A 225 -4.35 -3.91 -1.66
N LEU A 226 -3.23 -3.32 -2.09
CA LEU A 226 -2.10 -4.08 -2.62
C LEU A 226 -1.62 -5.13 -1.59
N PRO A 227 -1.40 -6.40 -2.03
CA PRO A 227 -0.80 -7.41 -1.19
C PRO A 227 0.50 -6.91 -0.58
N THR A 228 0.59 -6.93 0.74
CA THR A 228 1.69 -6.30 1.48
C THR A 228 2.24 -7.26 2.51
N ILE A 229 3.57 -7.35 2.58
CA ILE A 229 4.30 -8.06 3.62
C ILE A 229 5.32 -7.15 4.26
N ARG A 230 5.56 -7.33 5.56
CA ARG A 230 6.56 -6.56 6.30
C ARG A 230 7.81 -7.39 6.55
N ILE A 231 8.94 -6.91 6.06
CA ILE A 231 10.27 -7.46 6.34
C ILE A 231 10.99 -6.45 7.24
N ARG A 232 11.28 -6.82 8.49
CA ARG A 232 11.87 -5.90 9.49
C ARG A 232 13.39 -5.84 9.42
N ALA A 233 14.02 -6.90 8.91
CA ALA A 233 15.47 -6.99 8.84
C ALA A 233 15.90 -7.93 7.70
N PRO A 234 17.08 -7.73 7.11
CA PRO A 234 17.56 -8.54 5.99
C PRO A 234 17.65 -10.05 6.28
N TRP A 235 17.95 -10.43 7.53
CA TRP A 235 18.08 -11.84 7.92
C TRP A 235 16.78 -12.63 7.76
N MET A 236 15.61 -11.99 7.84
CA MET A 236 14.32 -12.64 7.64
C MET A 236 14.16 -13.21 6.22
N LEU A 237 14.84 -12.63 5.22
CA LEU A 237 14.81 -13.15 3.85
C LEU A 237 15.60 -14.46 3.70
N ARG A 238 16.46 -14.78 4.67
CA ARG A 238 17.35 -15.96 4.66
C ARG A 238 16.96 -17.01 5.70
N ASP A 239 16.07 -16.66 6.63
CA ASP A 239 15.63 -17.57 7.70
C ASP A 239 14.71 -18.66 7.14
N PRO A 240 15.11 -19.94 7.13
CA PRO A 240 14.31 -21.03 6.59
C PRO A 240 13.03 -21.31 7.40
N LEU A 241 12.92 -20.79 8.62
CA LEU A 241 11.74 -20.97 9.48
C LEU A 241 10.58 -20.04 9.09
N LEU A 242 10.83 -18.99 8.31
CA LEU A 242 9.81 -18.04 7.84
C LEU A 242 9.10 -18.54 6.58
N VAL A 243 8.51 -19.74 6.69
CA VAL A 243 7.90 -20.49 5.58
C VAL A 243 6.77 -19.71 4.90
N LYS A 244 5.89 -19.05 5.67
CA LYS A 244 4.74 -18.30 5.13
C LYS A 244 5.21 -16.99 4.50
N THR A 245 6.19 -16.31 5.09
CA THR A 245 6.83 -15.15 4.49
C THR A 245 7.43 -15.48 3.13
N HIS A 246 8.22 -16.56 3.04
CA HIS A 246 8.82 -16.99 1.78
C HIS A 246 7.77 -17.49 0.78
N GLY A 247 6.71 -18.16 1.26
CA GLY A 247 5.57 -18.57 0.46
C GLY A 247 4.87 -17.38 -0.22
N PHE A 248 4.62 -16.31 0.54
CA PHE A 248 4.05 -15.06 0.02
C PHE A 248 4.97 -14.40 -1.02
N LEU A 249 6.27 -14.28 -0.74
CA LEU A 249 7.21 -13.69 -1.70
C LEU A 249 7.27 -14.49 -3.01
N LYS A 250 7.23 -15.83 -2.92
CA LYS A 250 7.16 -16.72 -4.09
C LYS A 250 5.85 -16.56 -4.86
N SER A 251 4.70 -16.41 -4.18
CA SER A 251 3.41 -16.24 -4.86
C SER A 251 3.34 -14.90 -5.60
N VAL A 252 3.79 -13.80 -4.98
CA VAL A 252 3.87 -12.49 -5.63
C VAL A 252 4.80 -12.54 -6.84
N ARG A 253 5.97 -13.18 -6.73
CA ARG A 253 6.89 -13.33 -7.87
C ARG A 253 6.30 -14.13 -9.02
N LYS A 254 5.57 -15.21 -8.73
CA LYS A 254 4.84 -15.99 -9.75
C LYS A 254 3.74 -15.16 -10.41
N GLY A 255 3.02 -14.33 -9.64
CA GLY A 255 1.99 -13.42 -10.15
C GLY A 255 2.56 -12.39 -11.13
N GLN A 256 3.74 -11.83 -10.84
CA GLN A 256 4.43 -10.88 -11.73
C GLN A 256 4.81 -11.48 -13.09
N SER A 257 5.15 -12.77 -13.16
CA SER A 257 5.40 -13.44 -14.44
C SER A 257 4.12 -13.74 -15.22
N TRP A 258 2.96 -13.75 -14.56
CA TRP A 258 1.66 -13.92 -15.19
C TRP A 258 1.19 -12.66 -15.91
N GLU A 259 1.73 -11.50 -15.55
CA GLU A 259 1.41 -10.22 -16.18
C GLU A 259 2.05 -10.01 -17.56
N GLN A 260 2.94 -10.88 -18.02
CA GLN A 260 3.36 -10.92 -19.45
C GLN A 260 2.30 -11.57 -20.36
N THR A 261 1.19 -12.06 -19.80
CA THR A 261 0.07 -12.67 -20.53
C THR A 261 -1.27 -11.97 -20.23
N TRP A 262 -1.31 -10.64 -20.08
CA TRP A 262 -2.58 -9.90 -20.13
C TRP A 262 -3.08 -9.60 -21.57
N ASN A 263 -2.70 -10.43 -22.54
CA ASN A 263 -3.59 -10.74 -23.66
C ASN A 263 -4.45 -11.96 -23.27
N ILE A 264 -5.22 -11.80 -22.19
CA ILE A 264 -6.37 -12.69 -21.97
C ILE A 264 -7.50 -12.06 -22.77
N ASP A 265 -7.66 -12.52 -24.01
CA ASP A 265 -9.01 -12.59 -24.56
C ASP A 265 -9.85 -13.32 -23.50
N ILE A 266 -10.93 -12.69 -23.02
CA ILE A 266 -11.92 -13.30 -22.11
C ILE A 266 -12.75 -14.31 -22.92
N VAL A 267 -12.06 -15.29 -23.50
CA VAL A 267 -12.57 -16.41 -24.28
C VAL A 267 -11.71 -17.61 -23.89
N GLY A 268 -11.86 -18.09 -22.66
CA GLY A 268 -11.05 -19.24 -22.22
C GLY A 268 -11.00 -19.56 -20.74
N ILE A 269 -11.78 -18.91 -19.87
CA ILE A 269 -12.04 -19.52 -18.56
C ILE A 269 -12.98 -20.68 -18.83
N GLU A 270 -12.44 -21.89 -18.96
CA GLU A 270 -13.26 -23.10 -18.93
C GLU A 270 -13.90 -23.19 -17.54
N VAL A 271 -15.16 -22.78 -17.45
CA VAL A 271 -15.96 -23.02 -16.26
C VAL A 271 -16.19 -24.53 -16.18
N LEU A 272 -15.72 -25.15 -15.10
CA LEU A 272 -15.96 -26.57 -14.86
C LEU A 272 -17.47 -26.84 -14.92
N ALA A 273 -17.88 -27.86 -15.67
CA ALA A 273 -19.27 -28.22 -15.98
C ALA A 273 -20.05 -27.30 -16.95
N ASP A 274 -19.43 -26.29 -17.55
CA ASP A 274 -19.98 -25.56 -18.70
C ASP A 274 -19.59 -26.29 -20.01
N ILE A 275 -20.49 -27.15 -20.47
CA ILE A 275 -20.25 -28.11 -21.54
C ILE A 275 -20.42 -27.45 -22.91
N ASN A 276 -21.32 -26.47 -23.01
CA ASN A 276 -21.61 -25.73 -24.24
C ASN A 276 -20.80 -24.43 -24.38
N VAL A 277 -20.05 -24.05 -23.34
CA VAL A 277 -19.15 -22.87 -23.27
C VAL A 277 -19.89 -21.54 -23.35
N ASP A 278 -21.13 -21.49 -22.85
CA ASP A 278 -21.95 -20.28 -22.85
C ASP A 278 -21.71 -19.38 -21.62
N GLY A 279 -20.88 -19.84 -20.67
CA GLY A 279 -20.51 -19.15 -19.45
C GLY A 279 -21.46 -19.41 -18.27
N VAL A 280 -22.49 -20.25 -18.42
CA VAL A 280 -23.51 -20.53 -17.40
C VAL A 280 -23.80 -22.03 -17.29
N VAL A 281 -23.43 -22.65 -16.17
CA VAL A 281 -23.76 -24.06 -15.91
C VAL A 281 -25.26 -24.22 -15.62
N ASN A 282 -25.99 -24.87 -16.52
CA ASN A 282 -27.44 -25.06 -16.40
C ASN A 282 -27.90 -26.42 -16.97
N VAL A 283 -29.22 -26.60 -17.12
CA VAL A 283 -29.80 -27.87 -17.61
C VAL A 283 -29.36 -28.23 -19.04
N LEU A 284 -28.99 -27.25 -19.86
CA LEU A 284 -28.50 -27.48 -21.21
C LEU A 284 -27.16 -28.24 -21.21
N ASP A 285 -26.29 -27.96 -20.24
CA ASP A 285 -25.04 -28.69 -20.03
C ASP A 285 -25.28 -30.15 -19.63
N MET A 286 -26.27 -30.38 -18.76
CA MET A 286 -26.67 -31.74 -18.40
C MET A 286 -27.20 -32.51 -19.60
N VAL A 287 -27.99 -31.87 -20.47
CA VAL A 287 -28.50 -32.51 -21.69
C VAL A 287 -27.36 -32.90 -22.63
N MET A 288 -26.32 -32.07 -22.74
CA MET A 288 -25.14 -32.37 -23.56
C MET A 288 -24.40 -33.62 -23.07
N VAL A 289 -24.23 -33.80 -21.76
CA VAL A 289 -23.65 -35.02 -21.18
C VAL A 289 -24.58 -36.23 -21.38
N ALA A 290 -25.88 -36.07 -21.08
CA ALA A 290 -26.86 -37.17 -21.16
C ALA A 290 -26.98 -37.78 -22.57
N GLN A 291 -26.84 -36.96 -23.62
CA GLN A 291 -26.85 -37.41 -25.02
C GLN A 291 -25.67 -38.34 -25.38
N HIS A 292 -24.63 -38.38 -24.56
CA HIS A 292 -23.38 -39.10 -24.83
C HIS A 292 -23.11 -40.25 -23.85
N ILE A 293 -24.01 -40.53 -22.90
CA ILE A 293 -23.89 -41.65 -21.96
C ILE A 293 -23.65 -42.97 -22.71
N GLY A 294 -22.68 -43.75 -22.21
CA GLY A 294 -22.33 -45.06 -22.76
C GLY A 294 -21.44 -45.02 -24.00
N ARG A 295 -20.90 -43.84 -24.37
CA ARG A 295 -19.88 -43.71 -25.44
C ARG A 295 -18.48 -43.63 -24.83
N GLU A 296 -17.53 -44.34 -25.42
CA GLU A 296 -16.13 -44.38 -24.95
C GLU A 296 -15.24 -43.30 -25.60
N LYS A 297 -15.72 -42.61 -26.64
CA LYS A 297 -14.98 -41.56 -27.38
C LYS A 297 -15.93 -40.50 -27.94
N PRO A 298 -16.35 -39.50 -27.14
CA PRO A 298 -17.22 -38.45 -27.64
C PRO A 298 -16.47 -37.53 -28.61
N GLY A 299 -17.20 -36.97 -29.59
CA GLY A 299 -16.66 -35.90 -30.45
C GLY A 299 -16.45 -34.58 -29.68
N ASN A 300 -17.13 -34.41 -28.55
CA ASN A 300 -16.89 -33.33 -27.60
C ASN A 300 -16.24 -33.90 -26.34
N PRO A 301 -14.96 -33.65 -26.04
CA PRO A 301 -14.30 -34.19 -24.86
C PRO A 301 -14.91 -33.67 -23.53
N ARG A 302 -15.66 -32.56 -23.55
CA ARG A 302 -16.22 -31.95 -22.35
C ARG A 302 -17.31 -32.78 -21.68
N VAL A 303 -17.92 -33.73 -22.39
CA VAL A 303 -18.99 -34.57 -21.82
C VAL A 303 -18.47 -35.65 -20.88
N ASP A 304 -17.16 -35.94 -20.92
CA ASP A 304 -16.45 -36.73 -19.92
C ASP A 304 -15.89 -35.76 -18.88
N VAL A 305 -16.73 -35.41 -17.90
CA VAL A 305 -16.50 -34.29 -16.98
C VAL A 305 -15.48 -34.67 -15.91
N ASN A 306 -15.42 -35.95 -15.54
CA ASN A 306 -14.43 -36.44 -14.58
C ASN A 306 -13.11 -36.91 -15.24
N GLY A 307 -13.08 -37.03 -16.58
CA GLY A 307 -11.90 -37.41 -17.35
C GLY A 307 -11.52 -38.90 -17.21
N ASP A 308 -12.45 -39.76 -16.81
CA ASP A 308 -12.21 -41.19 -16.60
C ASP A 308 -12.33 -42.02 -17.88
N GLY A 309 -12.73 -41.40 -18.99
CA GLY A 309 -12.90 -42.03 -20.30
C GLY A 309 -14.25 -42.73 -20.49
N VAL A 310 -15.16 -42.67 -19.51
CA VAL A 310 -16.46 -43.36 -19.53
C VAL A 310 -17.58 -42.40 -19.16
N ILE A 311 -18.33 -41.95 -20.16
CA ILE A 311 -19.46 -41.03 -19.93
C ILE A 311 -20.62 -41.77 -19.27
N ASN A 312 -20.86 -41.46 -18.00
CA ASN A 312 -21.87 -42.13 -17.18
C ASN A 312 -22.57 -41.16 -16.22
N ILE A 313 -23.32 -41.70 -15.25
CA ILE A 313 -24.07 -40.88 -14.30
C ILE A 313 -23.17 -40.02 -13.40
N LEU A 314 -21.91 -40.40 -13.20
CA LEU A 314 -20.94 -39.64 -12.41
C LEU A 314 -20.62 -38.30 -13.07
N ASP A 315 -20.57 -38.22 -14.39
CA ASP A 315 -20.39 -36.96 -15.12
C ASP A 315 -21.58 -36.02 -14.94
N LEU A 316 -22.79 -36.56 -15.01
CA LEU A 316 -24.02 -35.79 -14.75
C LEU A 316 -24.08 -35.27 -13.31
N VAL A 317 -23.61 -36.05 -12.34
CA VAL A 317 -23.55 -35.63 -10.93
C VAL A 317 -22.62 -34.42 -10.77
N ILE A 318 -21.49 -34.38 -11.49
CA ILE A 318 -20.59 -33.22 -11.45
C ILE A 318 -21.29 -32.00 -12.04
N VAL A 319 -21.97 -32.11 -13.17
CA VAL A 319 -22.72 -30.97 -13.73
C VAL A 319 -23.80 -30.48 -12.77
N ALA A 320 -24.58 -31.40 -12.17
CA ALA A 320 -25.63 -31.06 -11.23
C ALA A 320 -25.13 -30.33 -9.97
N GLN A 321 -23.90 -30.59 -9.52
CA GLN A 321 -23.29 -29.90 -8.39
C GLN A 321 -22.91 -28.44 -8.68
N HIS A 322 -22.87 -28.06 -9.96
CA HIS A 322 -22.40 -26.74 -10.42
C HIS A 322 -23.52 -25.88 -11.02
N ILE A 323 -24.76 -26.39 -11.08
CA ILE A 323 -25.93 -25.60 -11.49
C ILE A 323 -26.18 -24.49 -10.48
N GLN A 324 -26.30 -23.25 -10.98
CA GLN A 324 -26.62 -22.06 -10.18
C GLN A 324 -28.12 -21.78 -10.12
#